data_AF-A0A958L078-F1
#
_entry.id   AF-A0A958L078-F1
#
_cell.length_a   1.000
_cell.length_b   1.000
_cell.length_c   1.000
_cell.angle_alpha   90.00
_cell.angle_beta   90.00
_cell.angle_gamma   90.00
#
_symmetry.space_group_name_H-M   'P 1'
#
loop_
_entity.id
_entity.type
_entity.pdbx_description
1 polymer ?
#
loop_
_entity_poly.entity_id
_entity_poly.type
_entity_poly.pdbx_seq_one_letter_code
_entity_poly.pdbx_strand_id
1 'polypeptide(L)'
;MGSLERFRLVLSLSLLFAGVGLLRDLNAESDVAPDVVALEGGYACSYQSETEHSTLGVFDQEGEFIRVQKPGKKQRALRKKIRILNRKQRKLRVLLSSAAGLNNIRKTTRFERKLERLLAKLERKESALLDLNRAIEECQEYEGQDPEAPHLPSEESSPTPNPTASPSPTPEASPTPTSSPTPDETPTPTPDLPPVIEASQENLILTFTQNEGADRRIIIRPLSGTVEFSSQSIVGDSELSLLTPSEVVAQGGIPCIGEIERFCEIILRTKTDQTGTFAAVMQIQARPTSHGEPGGEIRTTSLSASVVVQSETLDRANEFRVVQVGAKAAQLGMSVKNLLLSELDSVRPNSYLADDRPTFQSYNPIGFSEWSQSWFNGAFDFSGIAWDAHEAGTAITRCHIVIADHFERSGAVRFHRKDGTVFQTATAERRALADFGINRDVVVMRIDPCLPSDFTVYPLLDGAEGLSSQLVGAPLINTHYPFGNIRAISARVVGYVGTYLGGGPTTLFPPEVQSDAVAGDSGNPSFVYHDGQLILVSTFTYGGPGNPGSGPYYGDLSLQEALRAAIAEIPGSASAS
;
A
#
# COMPACT_ATOMS: atom_id res chain seq x y z
N MET A 1 5.82 55.58 -15.66
CA MET A 1 5.83 54.24 -16.28
C MET A 1 6.79 54.28 -17.45
N GLY A 2 7.99 53.73 -17.24
CA GLY A 2 9.20 54.10 -17.97
C GLY A 2 9.56 53.14 -19.09
N SER A 3 10.16 53.71 -20.13
CA SER A 3 10.80 53.13 -21.33
C SER A 3 11.53 51.78 -21.15
N LEU A 4 11.94 51.42 -19.92
CA LEU A 4 12.68 50.20 -19.60
C LEU A 4 11.86 48.89 -19.75
N GLU A 5 10.54 48.90 -19.53
CA GLU A 5 9.71 47.70 -19.71
C GLU A 5 9.38 47.42 -21.18
N ARG A 6 9.21 48.46 -22.00
CA ARG A 6 9.06 48.31 -23.46
C ARG A 6 10.35 47.80 -24.11
N PHE A 7 11.51 48.18 -23.57
CA PHE A 7 12.80 47.67 -24.05
C PHE A 7 13.00 46.19 -23.72
N ARG A 8 12.51 45.71 -22.57
CA ARG A 8 12.57 44.27 -22.21
C ARG A 8 11.62 43.41 -23.04
N LEU A 9 10.40 43.89 -23.35
CA LEU A 9 9.46 43.16 -24.19
C LEU A 9 9.95 43.04 -25.65
N VAL A 10 10.57 44.09 -26.19
CA VAL A 10 11.14 44.10 -27.55
C VAL A 10 12.42 43.28 -27.65
N LEU A 11 13.24 43.21 -26.58
CA LEU A 11 14.44 42.37 -26.56
C LEU A 11 14.09 40.88 -26.43
N SER A 12 13.05 40.53 -25.67
CA SER A 12 12.56 39.14 -25.56
C SER A 12 11.86 38.64 -26.83
N LEU A 13 11.10 39.50 -27.54
CA LEU A 13 10.53 39.13 -28.84
C LEU A 13 11.62 39.00 -29.91
N SER A 14 12.62 39.90 -29.93
CA SER A 14 13.73 39.84 -30.89
C SER A 14 14.62 38.60 -30.71
N LEU A 15 14.78 38.10 -29.48
CA LEU A 15 15.50 36.84 -29.20
C LEU A 15 14.70 35.60 -29.64
N LEU A 16 13.36 35.64 -29.55
CA LEU A 16 12.48 34.59 -30.08
C LEU A 16 12.56 34.50 -31.61
N PHE A 17 12.57 35.65 -32.31
CA PHE A 17 12.71 35.69 -33.77
C PHE A 17 14.14 35.41 -34.27
N ALA A 18 15.17 35.72 -33.48
CA ALA A 18 16.55 35.38 -33.81
C ALA A 18 16.84 33.87 -33.67
N GLY A 19 16.22 33.18 -32.71
CA GLY A 19 16.32 31.72 -32.57
C GLY A 19 15.67 30.96 -33.74
N VAL A 20 14.50 31.42 -34.20
CA VAL A 20 13.81 30.87 -35.38
C VAL A 20 14.55 31.24 -36.69
N GLY A 21 15.19 32.41 -36.75
CA GLY A 21 16.01 32.83 -37.89
C GLY A 21 17.30 32.02 -38.06
N LEU A 22 18.00 31.70 -36.97
CA LEU A 22 19.23 30.89 -37.01
C LEU A 22 18.96 29.43 -37.46
N LEU A 23 17.79 28.89 -37.13
CA LEU A 23 17.35 27.57 -37.60
C LEU A 23 17.03 27.54 -39.10
N ARG A 24 16.74 28.70 -39.71
CA ARG A 24 16.47 28.81 -41.15
C ARG A 24 17.75 28.89 -41.98
N ASP A 25 18.81 29.50 -41.44
CA ASP A 25 20.11 29.64 -42.13
C ASP A 25 21.00 28.39 -42.02
N LEU A 26 20.80 27.55 -40.99
CA LEU A 26 21.50 26.25 -40.87
C LEU A 26 20.93 25.14 -41.78
N ASN A 27 19.80 25.37 -42.45
CA ASN A 27 19.06 24.38 -43.25
C ASN A 27 19.15 24.60 -44.77
N ALA A 28 20.08 25.44 -45.24
CA ALA A 28 20.21 25.74 -46.67
C ALA A 28 21.00 24.68 -47.49
N GLU A 29 21.46 23.58 -46.89
CA GLU A 29 22.32 22.58 -47.57
C GLU A 29 21.86 21.10 -47.47
N SER A 30 20.63 20.80 -47.03
CA SER A 30 20.10 19.43 -47.13
C SER A 30 18.60 19.37 -47.46
N ASP A 31 18.24 18.65 -48.53
CA ASP A 31 16.89 18.52 -49.12
C ASP A 31 15.86 17.70 -48.30
N VAL A 32 16.01 17.61 -46.97
CA VAL A 32 15.01 16.94 -46.11
C VAL A 32 14.76 17.80 -44.87
N ALA A 33 13.59 18.44 -44.80
CA ALA A 33 13.18 19.20 -43.62
C ALA A 33 12.73 18.24 -42.51
N PRO A 34 13.33 18.26 -41.30
CA PRO A 34 12.77 17.53 -40.16
C PRO A 34 11.52 18.26 -39.65
N ASP A 35 10.47 17.50 -39.35
CA ASP A 35 9.31 18.03 -38.64
C ASP A 35 9.72 18.39 -37.21
N VAL A 36 9.60 19.68 -36.88
CA VAL A 36 9.87 20.22 -35.55
C VAL A 36 8.57 20.77 -34.98
N VAL A 37 8.12 20.20 -33.86
CA VAL A 37 6.92 20.65 -33.14
C VAL A 37 7.35 21.40 -31.88
N ALA A 38 6.94 22.66 -31.76
CA ALA A 38 7.19 23.46 -30.55
C ALA A 38 6.23 23.03 -29.43
N LEU A 39 6.77 22.83 -28.23
CA LEU A 39 6.02 22.50 -27.02
C LEU A 39 5.89 23.70 -26.08
N GLU A 40 4.94 23.62 -25.15
CA GLU A 40 4.86 24.58 -24.05
C GLU A 40 6.12 24.50 -23.17
N GLY A 41 6.58 25.64 -22.65
CA GLY A 41 7.77 25.71 -21.79
C GLY A 41 9.11 25.86 -22.51
N GLY A 42 9.11 26.06 -23.84
CA GLY A 42 10.30 26.38 -24.63
C GLY A 42 11.11 25.17 -25.08
N TYR A 43 10.48 23.99 -25.13
CA TYR A 43 11.05 22.77 -25.68
C TYR A 43 10.54 22.53 -27.11
N ALA A 44 11.24 21.73 -27.90
CA ALA A 44 10.75 21.28 -29.21
C ALA A 44 11.07 19.80 -29.44
N CYS A 45 10.13 19.06 -30.04
CA CYS A 45 10.34 17.69 -30.48
C CYS A 45 10.91 17.70 -31.89
N SER A 46 11.86 16.82 -32.18
CA SER A 46 12.27 16.53 -33.55
C SER A 46 12.47 15.04 -33.75
N TYR A 47 11.96 14.56 -34.87
CA TYR A 47 12.12 13.18 -35.31
C TYR A 47 13.17 13.12 -36.41
N GLN A 48 14.26 12.40 -36.15
CA GLN A 48 15.26 12.11 -37.17
C GLN A 48 15.14 10.64 -37.61
N SER A 49 14.71 10.46 -38.85
CA SER A 49 14.70 9.19 -39.56
C SER A 49 16.01 9.03 -40.32
N GLU A 50 17.03 8.44 -39.69
CA GLU A 50 18.17 7.88 -40.43
C GLU A 50 17.92 6.38 -40.65
N THR A 51 18.34 5.87 -41.81
CA THR A 51 17.83 4.68 -42.52
C THR A 51 17.82 3.34 -41.79
N GLU A 52 18.20 3.23 -40.52
CA GLU A 52 17.97 2.00 -39.72
C GLU A 52 17.59 2.24 -38.24
N HIS A 53 17.57 3.48 -37.72
CA HIS A 53 17.22 3.76 -36.32
C HIS A 53 16.52 5.12 -36.14
N SER A 54 15.20 5.08 -35.91
CA SER A 54 14.44 6.24 -35.44
C SER A 54 14.97 6.73 -34.10
N THR A 55 15.28 8.02 -33.99
CA THR A 55 15.65 8.60 -32.70
C THR A 55 14.75 9.78 -32.34
N LEU A 56 14.04 9.67 -31.21
CA LEU A 56 13.34 10.78 -30.59
C LEU A 56 14.30 11.64 -29.76
N GLY A 57 14.27 12.96 -29.96
CA GLY A 57 15.03 13.93 -29.19
C GLY A 57 14.23 15.19 -28.86
N VAL A 58 14.60 15.83 -27.76
CA VAL A 58 14.00 17.09 -27.29
C VAL A 58 15.08 18.15 -27.31
N PHE A 59 14.79 19.33 -27.86
CA PHE A 59 15.64 20.51 -27.71
C PHE A 59 15.30 21.23 -26.41
N ASP A 60 16.31 21.56 -25.59
CA ASP A 60 16.12 22.39 -24.40
C ASP A 60 15.97 23.89 -24.74
N GLN A 61 15.80 24.71 -23.70
CA GLN A 61 15.60 26.16 -23.83
C GLN A 61 16.83 26.88 -24.41
N GLU A 62 17.99 26.22 -24.41
CA GLU A 62 19.25 26.69 -24.96
C GLU A 62 19.48 26.18 -26.40
N GLY A 63 18.57 25.35 -26.94
CA GLY A 63 18.66 24.78 -28.28
C GLY A 63 19.59 23.57 -28.37
N GLU A 64 19.97 22.95 -27.25
CA GLU A 64 20.78 21.73 -27.24
C GLU A 64 19.90 20.50 -27.47
N PHE A 65 20.27 19.65 -28.43
CA PHE A 65 19.54 18.42 -28.73
C PHE A 65 19.81 17.34 -27.67
N ILE A 66 18.78 16.98 -26.90
CA ILE A 66 18.84 15.94 -25.87
C ILE A 66 18.22 14.66 -26.43
N ARG A 67 19.09 13.68 -26.69
CA ARG A 67 18.66 12.33 -27.10
C ARG A 67 17.86 11.66 -25.99
N VAL A 68 16.61 11.28 -26.25
CA VAL A 68 15.76 10.60 -25.26
C VAL A 68 16.23 9.15 -25.10
N GLN A 69 17.13 8.90 -24.15
CA GLN A 69 17.40 7.55 -23.67
C GLN A 69 16.54 7.26 -22.44
N LYS A 70 16.00 6.03 -22.34
CA LYS A 70 15.22 5.51 -21.20
C LYS A 70 15.77 6.05 -19.86
N PRO A 71 14.90 6.47 -18.90
CA PRO A 71 15.26 7.32 -17.76
C PRO A 71 16.54 6.84 -17.06
N GLY A 72 17.63 7.54 -17.37
CA GLY A 72 18.98 7.10 -17.11
C GLY A 72 19.42 7.31 -15.66
N LYS A 73 20.50 6.62 -15.28
CA LYS A 73 21.16 6.63 -13.95
C LYS A 73 21.28 8.02 -13.29
N LYS A 74 21.31 9.12 -14.06
CA LYS A 74 21.35 10.52 -13.57
C LYS A 74 20.11 10.92 -12.78
N GLN A 75 18.89 10.57 -13.22
CA GLN A 75 17.65 10.90 -12.51
C GLN A 75 17.56 10.14 -11.17
N ARG A 76 17.97 8.86 -11.18
CA ARG A 76 18.10 8.03 -9.97
C ARG A 76 19.11 8.61 -8.98
N ALA A 77 20.26 9.08 -9.47
CA ALA A 77 21.28 9.72 -8.64
C ALA A 77 20.80 11.04 -8.03
N LEU A 78 20.02 11.84 -8.77
CA LEU A 78 19.46 13.10 -8.29
C LEU A 78 18.42 12.88 -7.17
N ARG A 79 17.45 11.98 -7.39
CA ARG A 79 16.45 11.60 -6.36
C ARG A 79 17.11 11.07 -5.08
N LYS A 80 18.16 10.24 -5.22
CA LYS A 80 18.95 9.75 -4.08
C LYS A 80 19.63 10.89 -3.31
N LYS A 81 20.16 11.89 -4.02
CA LYS A 81 20.84 13.05 -3.42
C LYS A 81 19.87 13.95 -2.65
N ILE A 82 18.65 14.15 -3.15
CA ILE A 82 17.57 14.89 -2.48
C ILE A 82 17.16 14.22 -1.17
N ARG A 83 16.90 12.90 -1.19
CA ARG A 83 16.56 12.12 0.02
C ARG A 83 17.62 12.22 1.11
N ILE A 84 18.91 12.16 0.74
CA ILE A 84 20.03 12.27 1.70
C ILE A 84 20.05 13.66 2.35
N LEU A 85 19.77 14.73 1.60
CA LEU A 85 19.78 16.09 2.12
C LEU A 85 18.57 16.38 3.02
N ASN A 86 17.38 15.86 2.69
CA ASN A 86 16.19 15.96 3.56
C ASN A 86 16.43 15.27 4.90
N ARG A 87 17.09 14.09 4.92
CA ARG A 87 17.49 13.41 6.16
C ARG A 87 18.45 14.26 7.00
N LYS A 88 19.46 14.89 6.37
CA LYS A 88 20.39 15.78 7.07
C LYS A 88 19.69 17.02 7.64
N GLN A 89 18.72 17.59 6.94
CA GLN A 89 17.94 18.73 7.41
C GLN A 89 17.07 18.37 8.62
N ARG A 90 16.37 17.22 8.59
CA ARG A 90 15.59 16.74 9.75
C ARG A 90 16.48 16.53 10.97
N LYS A 91 17.62 15.84 10.82
CA LYS A 91 18.57 15.62 11.92
C LYS A 91 19.13 16.93 12.49
N LEU A 92 19.41 17.91 11.64
CA LEU A 92 19.87 19.23 12.08
C LEU A 92 18.77 19.96 12.87
N ARG A 93 17.51 19.93 12.43
CA ARG A 93 16.38 20.56 13.16
C ARG A 93 16.21 19.95 14.55
N VAL A 94 16.29 18.63 14.67
CA VAL A 94 16.21 17.93 15.97
C VAL A 94 17.36 18.35 16.89
N LEU A 95 18.59 18.39 16.37
CA LEU A 95 19.75 18.83 17.15
C LEU A 95 19.60 20.29 17.63
N LEU A 96 19.03 21.16 16.80
CA LEU A 96 18.81 22.58 17.13
C LEU A 96 17.69 22.78 18.15
N SER A 97 16.59 22.02 18.06
CA SER A 97 15.54 22.06 19.08
C SER A 97 16.04 21.56 20.44
N SER A 98 17.01 20.65 20.45
CA SER A 98 17.64 20.16 21.70
C SER A 98 18.79 21.04 22.22
N ALA A 99 19.33 21.97 21.41
CA ALA A 99 20.54 22.74 21.75
C ALA A 99 20.24 24.14 22.31
N ALA A 100 19.09 24.35 22.94
CA ALA A 100 18.58 25.64 23.42
C ALA A 100 19.42 26.36 24.52
N GLY A 101 20.70 26.00 24.73
CA GLY A 101 21.53 26.56 25.80
C GLY A 101 23.01 26.83 25.48
N LEU A 102 23.47 26.78 24.23
CA LEU A 102 24.91 26.92 23.94
C LEU A 102 25.25 28.05 22.94
N ASN A 103 26.27 28.83 23.30
CA ASN A 103 26.87 29.99 22.62
C ASN A 103 27.42 29.76 21.19
N ASN A 104 27.05 28.68 20.50
CA ASN A 104 27.50 28.34 19.14
C ASN A 104 26.52 28.76 18.03
N ILE A 105 25.56 29.65 18.34
CA ILE A 105 24.49 30.14 17.43
C ILE A 105 25.02 30.67 16.08
N ARG A 106 26.24 31.23 16.04
CA ARG A 106 26.82 31.75 14.78
C ARG A 106 27.32 30.66 13.82
N LYS A 107 27.76 29.50 14.33
CA LYS A 107 28.22 28.39 13.46
C LYS A 107 27.04 27.60 12.89
N THR A 108 25.97 27.46 13.67
CA THR A 108 24.73 26.79 13.26
C THR A 108 24.01 27.56 12.14
N THR A 109 23.84 28.88 12.30
CA THR A 109 23.20 29.74 11.27
C THR A 109 23.94 29.74 9.92
N ARG A 110 25.28 29.64 9.89
CA ARG A 110 26.02 29.53 8.62
C ARG A 110 25.81 28.19 7.93
N PHE A 111 25.66 27.11 8.70
CA PHE A 111 25.41 25.77 8.18
C PHE A 111 23.97 25.65 7.64
N GLU A 112 22.99 26.19 8.34
CA GLU A 112 21.58 26.26 7.89
C GLU A 112 21.44 26.95 6.54
N ARG A 113 21.97 28.17 6.40
CA ARG A 113 21.91 28.91 5.12
C ARG A 113 22.59 28.15 3.99
N LYS A 114 23.66 27.42 4.27
CA LYS A 114 24.35 26.59 3.25
C LYS A 114 23.48 25.39 2.85
N LEU A 115 22.78 24.78 3.80
CA LEU A 115 21.88 23.65 3.56
C LEU A 115 20.63 24.10 2.78
N GLU A 116 20.01 25.21 3.16
CA GLU A 116 18.87 25.81 2.44
C GLU A 116 19.22 26.14 0.99
N ARG A 117 20.39 26.75 0.76
CA ARG A 117 20.87 27.02 -0.61
C ARG A 117 21.08 25.76 -1.44
N LEU A 118 21.49 24.65 -0.82
CA LEU A 118 21.68 23.36 -1.52
C LEU A 118 20.33 22.70 -1.83
N LEU A 119 19.36 22.79 -0.92
CA LEU A 119 18.00 22.31 -1.13
C LEU A 119 17.31 23.08 -2.26
N ALA A 120 17.31 24.41 -2.21
CA ALA A 120 16.75 25.23 -3.28
C ALA A 120 17.39 24.97 -4.65
N LYS A 121 18.71 24.72 -4.70
CA LYS A 121 19.40 24.32 -5.94
C LYS A 121 18.97 22.95 -6.46
N LEU A 122 18.59 22.03 -5.60
CA LEU A 122 18.14 20.70 -5.99
C LEU A 122 16.66 20.70 -6.38
N GLU A 123 15.81 21.42 -5.67
CA GLU A 123 14.41 21.62 -6.02
C GLU A 123 14.27 22.21 -7.43
N ARG A 124 15.10 23.21 -7.77
CA ARG A 124 15.17 23.75 -9.15
C ARG A 124 15.56 22.69 -10.19
N LYS A 125 16.51 21.81 -9.86
CA LYS A 125 16.93 20.72 -10.75
C LYS A 125 15.89 19.62 -10.87
N GLU A 126 15.11 19.38 -9.81
CA GLU A 126 14.01 18.43 -9.83
C GLU A 126 12.84 18.98 -10.67
N SER A 127 12.49 20.26 -10.52
CA SER A 127 11.50 20.94 -11.36
C SER A 127 11.89 20.87 -12.84
N ALA A 128 13.11 21.30 -13.20
CA ALA A 128 13.57 21.24 -14.59
C ALA A 128 13.56 19.81 -15.18
N LEU A 129 13.74 18.80 -14.32
CA LEU A 129 13.72 17.41 -14.74
C LEU A 129 12.29 16.87 -14.89
N LEU A 130 11.33 17.35 -14.08
CA LEU A 130 9.91 17.08 -14.27
C LEU A 130 9.39 17.72 -15.55
N ASP A 131 9.77 18.96 -15.82
CA ASP A 131 9.42 19.68 -17.06
C ASP A 131 9.98 18.93 -18.28
N LEU A 132 11.23 18.44 -18.21
CA LEU A 132 11.81 17.60 -19.27
C LEU A 132 11.07 16.27 -19.46
N ASN A 133 10.63 15.59 -18.39
CA ASN A 133 9.88 14.34 -18.56
C ASN A 133 8.51 14.60 -19.17
N ARG A 134 7.85 15.70 -18.81
CA ARG A 134 6.58 16.10 -19.41
C ARG A 134 6.75 16.35 -20.90
N ALA A 135 7.79 17.09 -21.30
CA ALA A 135 8.10 17.31 -22.71
C ALA A 135 8.37 15.98 -23.46
N ILE A 136 9.04 15.02 -22.81
CA ILE A 136 9.25 13.67 -23.39
C ILE A 136 7.93 12.93 -23.58
N GLU A 137 7.03 12.96 -22.58
CA GLU A 137 5.71 12.33 -22.65
C GLU A 137 4.86 12.96 -23.77
N GLU A 138 4.85 14.29 -23.88
CA GLU A 138 4.18 15.01 -24.97
C GLU A 138 4.75 14.64 -26.35
N CYS A 139 6.08 14.49 -26.48
CA CYS A 139 6.68 14.04 -27.74
C CYS A 139 6.31 12.58 -28.09
N GLN A 140 6.11 11.70 -27.11
CA GLN A 140 5.73 10.30 -27.32
C GLN A 140 4.28 10.14 -27.75
N GLU A 141 3.38 11.01 -27.26
CA GLU A 141 1.97 11.01 -27.66
C GLU A 141 1.80 11.40 -29.15
N TYR A 142 2.69 12.27 -29.66
CA TYR A 142 2.72 12.66 -31.07
C TYR A 142 3.16 11.54 -32.03
N GLU A 143 3.97 10.58 -31.57
CA GLU A 143 4.44 9.45 -32.38
C GLU A 143 3.31 8.46 -32.73
N GLY A 144 2.16 8.53 -32.03
CA GLY A 144 0.98 7.69 -32.26
C GLY A 144 -0.03 8.21 -33.29
N GLN A 145 0.14 9.43 -33.81
CA GLN A 145 -0.75 10.00 -34.84
C GLN A 145 -0.10 9.86 -36.22
N ASP A 146 -0.41 8.76 -36.90
CA ASP A 146 0.00 8.53 -38.30
C ASP A 146 -0.65 9.60 -39.20
N PRO A 147 0.11 10.43 -39.94
CA PRO A 147 -0.47 11.42 -40.84
C PRO A 147 -1.18 10.69 -41.99
N GLU A 148 -2.51 10.65 -41.88
CA GLU A 148 -3.47 10.06 -42.81
C GLU A 148 -3.11 10.37 -44.27
N ALA A 149 -2.73 9.34 -45.03
CA ALA A 149 -2.45 9.43 -46.45
C ALA A 149 -3.73 9.82 -47.23
N PRO A 150 -3.63 10.64 -48.30
CA PRO A 150 -4.80 11.10 -49.05
C PRO A 150 -5.46 9.94 -49.81
N HIS A 151 -6.66 9.54 -49.39
CA HIS A 151 -7.48 8.54 -50.07
C HIS A 151 -7.90 9.02 -51.48
N LEU A 152 -7.58 8.21 -52.50
CA LEU A 152 -8.06 8.33 -53.88
C LEU A 152 -9.56 7.99 -53.98
N PRO A 153 -10.34 8.67 -54.85
CA PRO A 153 -11.77 8.44 -54.99
C PRO A 153 -12.06 7.19 -55.83
N SER A 154 -12.87 6.28 -55.28
CA SER A 154 -13.46 5.15 -56.02
C SER A 154 -14.87 5.51 -56.47
N GLU A 155 -15.15 5.26 -57.75
CA GLU A 155 -16.37 5.63 -58.46
C GLU A 155 -17.63 4.84 -58.06
N GLU A 156 -18.74 5.58 -58.10
CA GLU A 156 -20.10 5.25 -58.55
C GLU A 156 -20.77 3.91 -58.18
N SER A 157 -21.87 4.01 -57.43
CA SER A 157 -23.16 3.48 -57.92
C SER A 157 -24.36 4.29 -57.40
N SER A 158 -25.35 4.38 -58.30
CA SER A 158 -26.45 5.33 -58.45
C SER A 158 -27.62 5.21 -57.43
N PRO A 159 -28.38 6.29 -57.16
CA PRO A 159 -29.45 6.32 -56.16
C PRO A 159 -30.85 6.02 -56.71
N THR A 160 -31.77 5.61 -55.83
CA THR A 160 -33.23 5.73 -56.05
C THR A 160 -33.85 6.56 -54.92
N PRO A 161 -34.71 7.55 -55.21
CA PRO A 161 -35.18 8.53 -54.23
C PRO A 161 -36.50 8.12 -53.57
N ASN A 162 -36.71 8.56 -52.32
CA ASN A 162 -38.06 8.86 -51.85
C ASN A 162 -38.01 10.01 -50.81
N PRO A 163 -38.67 11.15 -51.06
CA PRO A 163 -38.71 12.27 -50.13
C PRO A 163 -39.89 12.13 -49.15
N THR A 164 -39.71 12.47 -47.87
CA THR A 164 -40.86 12.82 -47.03
C THR A 164 -40.51 13.94 -46.05
N ALA A 165 -41.49 14.83 -45.93
CA ALA A 165 -41.45 16.19 -45.43
C ALA A 165 -40.91 16.38 -44.01
N SER A 166 -40.17 17.48 -43.89
CA SER A 166 -39.88 18.25 -42.67
C SER A 166 -41.17 18.81 -42.04
N PRO A 167 -41.34 18.71 -40.72
CA PRO A 167 -42.15 19.64 -39.97
C PRO A 167 -41.30 20.71 -39.29
N SER A 168 -41.77 21.94 -39.50
CA SER A 168 -41.40 23.23 -38.91
C SER A 168 -41.14 23.21 -37.40
N PRO A 169 -40.18 23.99 -36.89
CA PRO A 169 -40.05 24.24 -35.46
C PRO A 169 -41.25 25.04 -34.96
N THR A 170 -41.83 24.56 -33.86
CA THR A 170 -42.91 25.22 -33.11
C THR A 170 -42.26 26.25 -32.16
N PRO A 171 -42.76 27.48 -32.05
CA PRO A 171 -42.19 28.50 -31.17
C PRO A 171 -42.34 28.11 -29.70
N GLU A 172 -41.22 28.18 -28.99
CA GLU A 172 -41.06 27.89 -27.57
C GLU A 172 -41.78 28.95 -26.73
N ALA A 173 -42.63 28.51 -25.81
CA ALA A 173 -43.41 29.37 -24.94
C ALA A 173 -42.52 30.05 -23.89
N SER A 174 -42.77 31.35 -23.72
CA SER A 174 -42.16 32.26 -22.75
C SER A 174 -42.14 31.69 -21.32
N PRO A 175 -41.01 31.81 -20.59
CA PRO A 175 -40.93 31.32 -19.21
C PRO A 175 -41.84 32.12 -18.29
N THR A 176 -42.71 31.39 -17.59
CA THR A 176 -43.58 31.91 -16.53
C THR A 176 -42.72 32.29 -15.32
N PRO A 177 -42.97 33.43 -14.65
CA PRO A 177 -42.17 33.87 -13.50
C PRO A 177 -42.21 32.84 -12.37
N THR A 178 -41.04 32.31 -12.04
CA THR A 178 -40.82 31.41 -10.91
C THR A 178 -41.11 32.15 -9.59
N SER A 179 -41.98 31.57 -8.78
CA SER A 179 -42.29 32.06 -7.44
C SER A 179 -41.04 32.11 -6.57
N SER A 180 -40.88 33.24 -5.87
CA SER A 180 -39.82 33.55 -4.91
C SER A 180 -39.54 32.37 -3.97
N PRO A 181 -38.26 32.01 -3.73
CA PRO A 181 -37.90 30.93 -2.82
C PRO A 181 -38.37 31.27 -1.41
N THR A 182 -39.17 30.36 -0.83
CA THR A 182 -39.50 30.36 0.59
C THR A 182 -38.20 30.38 1.40
N PRO A 183 -38.08 31.21 2.44
CA PRO A 183 -36.87 31.25 3.26
C PRO A 183 -36.57 29.86 3.81
N ASP A 184 -35.40 29.35 3.42
CA ASP A 184 -34.87 28.07 3.85
C ASP A 184 -34.79 28.09 5.39
N GLU A 185 -35.50 27.16 6.04
CA GLU A 185 -35.47 27.07 7.50
C GLU A 185 -34.02 26.86 7.91
N THR A 186 -33.51 27.79 8.72
CA THR A 186 -32.14 27.72 9.24
C THR A 186 -31.97 26.34 9.89
N PRO A 187 -31.03 25.49 9.40
CA PRO A 187 -30.89 24.14 9.91
C PRO A 187 -30.68 24.24 11.42
N THR A 188 -31.59 23.65 12.18
CA THR A 188 -31.44 23.56 13.63
C THR A 188 -30.14 22.81 13.88
N PRO A 189 -29.19 23.37 14.66
CA PRO A 189 -27.93 22.70 14.93
C PRO A 189 -28.24 21.32 15.50
N THR A 190 -27.84 20.28 14.75
CA THR A 190 -27.94 18.91 15.23
C THR A 190 -27.07 18.83 16.50
N PRO A 191 -27.61 18.40 17.65
CA PRO A 191 -26.84 18.33 18.87
C PRO A 191 -25.60 17.47 18.64
N ASP A 192 -24.44 18.03 18.98
CA ASP A 192 -23.14 17.37 18.82
C ASP A 192 -23.15 16.11 19.68
N LEU A 193 -23.22 14.95 19.02
CA LEU A 193 -23.24 13.67 19.72
C LEU A 193 -21.90 13.51 20.42
N PRO A 194 -21.89 13.24 21.74
CA PRO A 194 -20.64 13.15 22.48
C PRO A 194 -19.80 12.00 21.91
N PRO A 195 -18.47 12.15 21.81
CA PRO A 195 -17.67 11.16 21.12
C PRO A 195 -17.75 9.82 21.84
N VAL A 196 -17.87 8.79 21.01
CA VAL A 196 -18.02 7.40 21.41
C VAL A 196 -16.75 6.69 20.98
N ILE A 197 -16.18 5.88 21.87
CA ILE A 197 -15.06 5.00 21.53
C ILE A 197 -15.67 3.70 21.04
N GLU A 198 -15.15 3.18 19.94
CA GLU A 198 -15.48 1.85 19.47
C GLU A 198 -14.24 0.97 19.59
N ALA A 199 -14.40 -0.17 20.25
CA ALA A 199 -13.41 -1.23 20.17
C ALA A 199 -13.71 -2.09 18.95
N SER A 200 -12.67 -2.61 18.32
CA SER A 200 -12.81 -3.51 17.17
C SER A 200 -13.75 -4.70 17.40
N GLN A 201 -14.07 -5.09 18.63
CA GLN A 201 -15.05 -6.15 18.90
C GLN A 201 -15.87 -5.86 20.17
N GLU A 202 -17.19 -5.84 20.05
CA GLU A 202 -18.11 -5.88 21.18
C GLU A 202 -18.29 -7.34 21.63
N ASN A 203 -17.84 -7.69 22.84
CA ASN A 203 -17.75 -9.07 23.35
C ASN A 203 -16.71 -9.93 22.61
N LEU A 204 -15.47 -9.83 23.08
CA LEU A 204 -14.29 -10.43 22.48
C LEU A 204 -14.19 -11.93 22.84
N ILE A 205 -14.40 -12.84 21.89
CA ILE A 205 -14.02 -14.25 22.08
C ILE A 205 -12.60 -14.42 21.55
N LEU A 206 -11.61 -14.45 22.43
CA LEU A 206 -10.23 -14.71 22.04
C LEU A 206 -9.94 -16.19 22.17
N THR A 207 -9.58 -16.83 21.07
CA THR A 207 -9.00 -18.18 21.14
C THR A 207 -7.49 -18.04 21.16
N PHE A 208 -6.83 -18.57 22.19
CA PHE A 208 -5.38 -18.72 22.25
C PHE A 208 -5.07 -20.20 22.09
N THR A 209 -4.14 -20.51 21.21
CA THR A 209 -3.60 -21.86 21.11
C THR A 209 -2.29 -21.88 21.88
N GLN A 210 -2.04 -22.92 22.68
CA GLN A 210 -0.90 -23.02 23.62
C GLN A 210 0.51 -22.82 23.01
N ASN A 211 0.64 -22.66 21.68
CA ASN A 211 1.89 -22.41 20.97
C ASN A 211 1.80 -21.31 19.88
N GLU A 212 0.69 -20.58 19.82
CA GLU A 212 0.58 -19.31 19.08
C GLU A 212 0.70 -18.23 20.14
N GLY A 213 1.78 -17.44 20.10
CA GLY A 213 2.21 -16.54 21.17
C GLY A 213 1.10 -15.97 22.07
N ALA A 214 1.41 -15.86 23.36
CA ALA A 214 0.49 -15.50 24.45
C ALA A 214 -0.22 -14.14 24.31
N ASP A 215 -0.03 -13.41 23.21
CA ASP A 215 -0.43 -12.03 23.03
C ASP A 215 -1.56 -11.91 21.98
N ARG A 216 -2.63 -11.17 22.32
CA ARG A 216 -3.73 -10.80 21.42
C ARG A 216 -3.90 -9.30 21.39
N ARG A 217 -4.02 -8.74 20.19
CA ARG A 217 -4.15 -7.29 19.96
C ARG A 217 -5.62 -6.92 19.83
N ILE A 218 -6.01 -5.85 20.51
CA ILE A 218 -7.31 -5.20 20.38
C ILE A 218 -7.05 -3.81 19.84
N ILE A 219 -7.65 -3.51 18.68
CA ILE A 219 -7.63 -2.16 18.12
C ILE A 219 -8.74 -1.36 18.76
N ILE A 220 -8.40 -0.18 19.29
CA ILE A 220 -9.34 0.80 19.81
C ILE A 220 -9.29 2.03 18.92
N ARG A 221 -10.46 2.55 18.52
CA ARG A 221 -10.56 3.75 17.70
C ARG A 221 -11.61 4.73 18.25
N PRO A 222 -11.39 6.05 18.15
CA PRO A 222 -12.47 7.00 18.34
C PRO A 222 -13.46 6.88 17.17
N LEU A 223 -14.78 6.92 17.41
CA LEU A 223 -15.77 7.04 16.33
C LEU A 223 -15.80 8.44 15.74
N SER A 224 -15.52 9.44 16.57
CA SER A 224 -15.46 10.84 16.18
C SER A 224 -14.49 11.60 17.08
N GLY A 225 -13.83 12.61 16.51
CA GLY A 225 -12.91 13.49 17.21
C GLY A 225 -11.67 12.80 17.78
N THR A 226 -10.98 13.54 18.64
CA THR A 226 -9.80 13.07 19.37
C THR A 226 -10.22 12.66 20.78
N VAL A 227 -9.64 11.57 21.29
CA VAL A 227 -9.93 11.03 22.61
C VAL A 227 -8.64 10.93 23.42
N GLU A 228 -8.63 11.44 24.66
CA GLU A 228 -7.52 11.29 25.59
C GLU A 228 -7.75 10.06 26.48
N PHE A 229 -6.84 9.09 26.40
CA PHE A 229 -6.87 7.88 27.23
C PHE A 229 -6.22 8.15 28.58
N SER A 230 -6.96 7.84 29.64
CA SER A 230 -6.53 8.10 31.02
C SER A 230 -6.06 6.85 31.75
N SER A 231 -6.75 5.72 31.59
CA SER A 231 -6.35 4.45 32.19
C SER A 231 -6.96 3.23 31.49
N GLN A 232 -6.32 2.08 31.68
CA GLN A 232 -6.77 0.78 31.25
C GLN A 232 -6.54 -0.25 32.37
N SER A 233 -7.53 -1.09 32.63
CA SER A 233 -7.41 -2.15 33.64
C SER A 233 -8.21 -3.38 33.25
N ILE A 234 -7.77 -4.54 33.74
CA ILE A 234 -8.54 -5.78 33.68
C ILE A 234 -9.17 -5.99 35.06
N VAL A 235 -10.48 -6.17 35.06
CA VAL A 235 -11.28 -6.57 36.21
C VAL A 235 -11.74 -8.01 35.95
N GLY A 236 -11.29 -8.95 36.78
CA GLY A 236 -11.62 -10.37 36.60
C GLY A 236 -10.45 -11.31 36.87
N ASP A 237 -10.45 -12.43 36.16
CA ASP A 237 -9.55 -13.57 36.36
C ASP A 237 -8.06 -13.20 36.30
N SER A 238 -7.23 -13.84 37.13
CA SER A 238 -5.81 -13.49 37.31
C SER A 238 -4.94 -13.84 36.11
N GLU A 239 -5.44 -14.63 35.17
CA GLU A 239 -4.66 -15.25 34.10
C GLU A 239 -4.41 -14.34 32.90
N LEU A 240 -5.00 -13.15 32.88
CA LEU A 240 -4.75 -12.15 31.84
C LEU A 240 -3.97 -10.96 32.40
N SER A 241 -3.16 -10.35 31.54
CA SER A 241 -2.46 -9.09 31.78
C SER A 241 -2.55 -8.20 30.57
N LEU A 242 -2.52 -6.89 30.81
CA LEU A 242 -2.30 -5.90 29.76
C LEU A 242 -0.81 -5.61 29.67
N LEU A 243 -0.30 -5.52 28.45
CA LEU A 243 1.03 -4.98 28.24
C LEU A 243 1.05 -3.50 28.60
N THR A 244 2.15 -3.06 29.22
CA THR A 244 2.43 -1.65 29.46
C THR A 244 2.60 -0.91 28.13
N PRO A 245 2.40 0.42 28.09
CA PRO A 245 2.64 1.21 26.88
C PRO A 245 4.03 0.99 26.26
N SER A 246 5.06 0.86 27.08
CA SER A 246 6.42 0.55 26.62
C SER A 246 6.54 -0.84 25.99
N GLU A 247 5.84 -1.84 26.52
CA GLU A 247 5.83 -3.19 25.95
C GLU A 247 5.06 -3.22 24.62
N VAL A 248 3.95 -2.48 24.50
CA VAL A 248 3.22 -2.34 23.23
C VAL A 248 4.12 -1.73 22.15
N VAL A 249 4.84 -0.65 22.46
CA VAL A 249 5.82 -0.04 21.55
C VAL A 249 6.96 -1.01 21.23
N ALA A 250 7.45 -1.75 22.23
CA ALA A 250 8.49 -2.75 22.03
C ALA A 250 8.03 -3.90 21.12
N GLN A 251 6.73 -4.10 20.94
CA GLN A 251 6.16 -5.02 19.95
C GLN A 251 5.68 -4.30 18.68
N GLY A 252 6.20 -3.11 18.40
CA GLY A 252 5.88 -2.34 17.19
C GLY A 252 4.43 -1.85 17.11
N GLY A 253 3.67 -1.90 18.22
CA GLY A 253 2.31 -1.39 18.28
C GLY A 253 2.23 0.08 18.70
N ILE A 254 1.03 0.65 18.60
CA ILE A 254 0.71 2.02 19.03
C ILE A 254 -0.01 1.99 20.39
N PRO A 255 0.62 2.38 21.51
CA PRO A 255 -0.01 2.30 22.82
C PRO A 255 -1.17 3.27 22.98
N CYS A 256 -2.20 2.88 23.73
CA CYS A 256 -3.32 3.75 24.10
C CYS A 256 -2.94 4.74 25.22
N ILE A 257 -2.17 5.78 24.88
CA ILE A 257 -1.75 6.84 25.81
C ILE A 257 -1.93 8.23 25.21
N GLY A 258 -2.41 9.17 26.03
CA GLY A 258 -2.62 10.55 25.61
C GLY A 258 -3.72 10.69 24.57
N GLU A 259 -3.60 11.71 23.72
CA GLU A 259 -4.56 12.01 22.65
C GLU A 259 -4.42 11.04 21.47
N ILE A 260 -5.55 10.43 21.10
CA ILE A 260 -5.63 9.44 20.04
C ILE A 260 -6.61 9.94 18.99
N GLU A 261 -6.09 10.17 17.79
CA GLU A 261 -6.87 10.72 16.67
C GLU A 261 -7.38 9.61 15.72
N ARG A 262 -6.72 8.45 15.69
CA ARG A 262 -6.98 7.41 14.68
C ARG A 262 -7.27 6.05 15.30
N PHE A 263 -6.29 5.49 15.98
CA PHE A 263 -6.40 4.21 16.67
C PHE A 263 -5.24 4.04 17.65
N CYS A 264 -5.39 3.07 18.54
CA CYS A 264 -4.33 2.54 19.35
C CYS A 264 -4.57 1.04 19.61
N GLU A 265 -3.61 0.42 20.27
CA GLU A 265 -3.56 -0.99 20.54
C GLU A 265 -3.51 -1.25 22.04
N ILE A 266 -4.35 -2.19 22.44
CA ILE A 266 -4.23 -2.87 23.72
C ILE A 266 -3.81 -4.30 23.44
N ILE A 267 -2.74 -4.76 24.09
CA ILE A 267 -2.25 -6.13 23.95
C ILE A 267 -2.56 -6.89 25.23
N LEU A 268 -3.39 -7.92 25.10
CA LEU A 268 -3.71 -8.88 26.15
C LEU A 268 -2.70 -10.02 26.11
N ARG A 269 -2.11 -10.34 27.25
CA ARG A 269 -1.21 -11.47 27.44
C ARG A 269 -1.80 -12.50 28.40
N THR A 270 -1.80 -13.77 28.04
CA THR A 270 -2.06 -14.87 28.99
C THR A 270 -0.84 -15.11 29.88
N LYS A 271 -1.04 -15.27 31.19
CA LYS A 271 0.03 -15.52 32.17
C LYS A 271 0.36 -17.01 32.31
N THR A 272 -0.56 -17.88 31.90
CA THR A 272 -0.39 -19.32 32.01
C THR A 272 -0.50 -20.00 30.66
N ASP A 273 0.16 -21.15 30.62
CA ASP A 273 0.01 -22.20 29.62
C ASP A 273 -1.22 -23.09 29.89
N GLN A 274 -2.04 -22.76 30.90
CA GLN A 274 -3.20 -23.55 31.27
C GLN A 274 -4.30 -23.43 30.23
N THR A 275 -4.89 -24.58 29.90
CA THR A 275 -6.08 -24.64 29.06
C THR A 275 -7.32 -24.31 29.85
N GLY A 276 -8.28 -23.63 29.23
CA GLY A 276 -9.50 -23.24 29.90
C GLY A 276 -10.20 -22.08 29.21
N THR A 277 -11.36 -21.71 29.76
CA THR A 277 -12.06 -20.50 29.38
C THR A 277 -11.97 -19.50 30.53
N PHE A 278 -11.34 -18.35 30.26
CA PHE A 278 -11.14 -17.27 31.21
C PHE A 278 -12.03 -16.10 30.80
N ALA A 279 -12.70 -15.47 31.75
CA ALA A 279 -13.50 -14.28 31.49
C ALA A 279 -12.85 -13.07 32.15
N ALA A 280 -12.73 -11.99 31.38
CA ALA A 280 -12.23 -10.72 31.87
C ALA A 280 -13.08 -9.57 31.37
N VAL A 281 -13.23 -8.54 32.20
CA VAL A 281 -13.80 -7.27 31.78
C VAL A 281 -12.67 -6.26 31.74
N MET A 282 -12.35 -5.78 30.55
CA MET A 282 -11.42 -4.68 30.38
C MET A 282 -12.18 -3.36 30.53
N GLN A 283 -11.70 -2.49 31.40
CA GLN A 283 -12.22 -1.14 31.56
C GLN A 283 -11.26 -0.16 30.91
N ILE A 284 -11.80 0.65 30.00
CA ILE A 284 -11.10 1.72 29.30
C ILE A 284 -11.70 3.03 29.76
N GLN A 285 -10.86 3.92 30.29
CA GLN A 285 -11.27 5.27 30.67
C GLN A 285 -10.69 6.28 29.70
N ALA A 286 -11.56 7.04 29.03
CA ALA A 286 -11.12 8.08 28.13
C ALA A 286 -12.05 9.30 28.17
N ARG A 287 -11.54 10.44 27.73
CA ARG A 287 -12.28 11.70 27.67
C ARG A 287 -12.24 12.29 26.25
N PRO A 288 -13.33 12.90 25.79
CA PRO A 288 -13.32 13.77 24.62
C PRO A 288 -12.25 14.86 24.76
N THR A 289 -11.50 15.13 23.70
CA THR A 289 -10.74 16.38 23.55
C THR A 289 -11.36 17.18 22.40
N SER A 290 -12.45 17.89 22.68
CA SER A 290 -12.91 18.94 21.77
C SER A 290 -11.83 20.03 21.73
N HIS A 291 -11.55 20.60 20.55
CA HIS A 291 -10.48 21.55 20.27
C HIS A 291 -10.29 22.65 21.36
N GLY A 292 -9.51 22.35 22.40
CA GLY A 292 -9.11 23.31 23.43
C GLY A 292 -10.06 23.51 24.62
N GLU A 293 -11.09 22.69 24.84
CA GLU A 293 -11.87 22.75 26.09
C GLU A 293 -11.38 21.69 27.11
N PRO A 294 -10.56 22.09 28.11
CA PRO A 294 -10.23 21.22 29.22
C PRO A 294 -11.46 21.03 30.12
N GLY A 295 -12.15 19.88 29.99
CA GLY A 295 -13.28 19.58 30.87
C GLY A 295 -14.21 18.43 30.47
N GLY A 296 -13.93 17.67 29.40
CA GLY A 296 -14.75 16.52 29.01
C GLY A 296 -14.89 15.50 30.13
N GLU A 297 -16.10 15.00 30.36
CA GLU A 297 -16.39 13.94 31.33
C GLU A 297 -15.62 12.65 30.96
N ILE A 298 -14.94 12.05 31.94
CA ILE A 298 -14.29 10.75 31.75
C ILE A 298 -15.39 9.70 31.60
N ARG A 299 -15.37 9.01 30.46
CA ARG A 299 -16.26 7.88 30.19
C ARG A 299 -15.51 6.58 30.41
N THR A 300 -16.17 5.65 31.10
CA THR A 300 -15.67 4.29 31.26
C THR A 300 -16.43 3.37 30.31
N THR A 301 -15.72 2.78 29.36
CA THR A 301 -16.25 1.72 28.48
C THR A 301 -15.76 0.38 29.00
N SER A 302 -16.66 -0.60 29.10
CA SER A 302 -16.33 -1.96 29.50
C SER A 302 -16.36 -2.88 28.28
N LEU A 303 -15.32 -3.70 28.13
CA LEU A 303 -15.20 -4.69 27.09
C LEU A 303 -15.11 -6.06 27.75
N SER A 304 -16.13 -6.87 27.54
CA SER A 304 -16.13 -8.27 27.99
C SER A 304 -15.27 -9.09 27.03
N ALA A 305 -14.33 -9.86 27.57
CA ALA A 305 -13.53 -10.82 26.85
C ALA A 305 -13.72 -12.23 27.43
N SER A 306 -14.05 -13.19 26.58
CA SER A 306 -14.00 -14.62 26.87
C SER A 306 -12.81 -15.21 26.15
N VAL A 307 -11.81 -15.62 26.91
CA VAL A 307 -10.56 -16.16 26.42
C VAL A 307 -10.61 -17.68 26.51
N VAL A 308 -10.55 -18.39 25.39
CA VAL A 308 -10.44 -19.84 25.35
C VAL A 308 -8.99 -20.20 25.04
N VAL A 309 -8.25 -20.69 26.02
CA VAL A 309 -6.92 -21.27 25.82
C VAL A 309 -7.11 -22.77 25.54
N GLN A 310 -6.73 -23.21 24.36
CA GLN A 310 -6.80 -24.61 23.96
C GLN A 310 -5.39 -25.21 23.90
N SER A 311 -5.24 -26.43 24.43
CA SER A 311 -4.09 -27.29 24.12
C SER A 311 -4.37 -27.91 22.77
N GLU A 312 -4.29 -27.10 21.72
CA GLU A 312 -3.98 -27.71 20.45
C GLU A 312 -2.49 -28.01 20.51
N THR A 313 -2.15 -29.30 20.51
CA THR A 313 -0.81 -29.75 20.15
C THR A 313 -0.57 -29.24 18.73
N LEU A 314 0.02 -28.04 18.65
CA LEU A 314 0.63 -27.46 17.46
C LEU A 314 1.91 -28.22 17.06
N ASP A 315 1.94 -29.52 17.39
CA ASP A 315 2.96 -30.48 17.03
C ASP A 315 2.84 -30.89 15.55
N ARG A 316 1.84 -30.35 14.84
CA ARG A 316 1.77 -30.46 13.39
C ARG A 316 2.62 -29.38 12.72
N ALA A 317 3.94 -29.42 12.98
CA ALA A 317 4.95 -28.68 12.22
C ALA A 317 4.81 -28.88 10.69
N ASN A 318 4.09 -29.94 10.29
CA ASN A 318 3.89 -30.42 8.92
C ASN A 318 2.43 -30.32 8.44
N GLU A 319 1.56 -29.55 9.09
CA GLU A 319 0.20 -29.32 8.58
C GLU A 319 -0.17 -27.84 8.66
N PHE A 320 -0.65 -27.29 7.55
CA PHE A 320 -1.20 -25.95 7.53
C PHE A 320 -2.66 -25.98 8.00
N ARG A 321 -3.06 -24.92 8.71
CA ARG A 321 -4.45 -24.76 9.15
C ARG A 321 -5.32 -24.26 8.01
N VAL A 322 -6.60 -24.61 8.06
CA VAL A 322 -7.62 -24.17 7.10
C VAL A 322 -8.76 -23.52 7.86
N VAL A 323 -9.28 -22.40 7.34
CA VAL A 323 -10.35 -21.61 7.98
C VAL A 323 -11.62 -21.65 7.15
N GLN A 324 -12.74 -21.97 7.80
CA GLN A 324 -14.04 -22.22 7.18
C GLN A 324 -14.90 -20.94 7.11
N VAL A 325 -14.48 -19.96 6.29
CA VAL A 325 -15.16 -18.66 6.21
C VAL A 325 -16.57 -18.81 5.64
N GLY A 326 -16.78 -19.72 4.68
CA GLY A 326 -18.09 -19.99 4.11
C GLY A 326 -19.11 -20.49 5.13
N ALA A 327 -18.70 -21.43 5.99
CA ALA A 327 -19.56 -21.95 7.05
C ALA A 327 -19.94 -20.88 8.07
N LYS A 328 -18.99 -20.01 8.46
CA LYS A 328 -19.24 -18.90 9.38
C LYS A 328 -20.20 -17.88 8.77
N ALA A 329 -20.01 -17.52 7.51
CA ALA A 329 -20.91 -16.60 6.80
C ALA A 329 -22.34 -17.14 6.74
N ALA A 330 -22.50 -18.44 6.40
CA ALA A 330 -23.79 -19.10 6.37
C ALA A 330 -24.45 -19.14 7.76
N GLN A 331 -23.70 -19.42 8.82
CA GLN A 331 -24.20 -19.39 10.21
C GLN A 331 -24.76 -18.02 10.60
N LEU A 332 -24.14 -16.93 10.13
CA LEU A 332 -24.56 -15.57 10.40
C LEU A 332 -25.62 -15.04 9.43
N GLY A 333 -26.01 -15.82 8.41
CA GLY A 333 -26.92 -15.36 7.36
C GLY A 333 -26.34 -14.24 6.50
N MET A 334 -25.01 -14.20 6.35
CA MET A 334 -24.27 -13.19 5.58
C MET A 334 -23.61 -13.82 4.35
N SER A 335 -23.30 -13.02 3.33
CA SER A 335 -22.37 -13.45 2.28
C SER A 335 -20.94 -13.42 2.81
N VAL A 336 -20.05 -14.24 2.25
CA VAL A 336 -18.61 -14.25 2.62
C VAL A 336 -17.99 -12.86 2.46
N LYS A 337 -18.28 -12.17 1.35
CA LYS A 337 -17.85 -10.77 1.16
C LYS A 337 -18.29 -9.86 2.31
N ASN A 338 -19.55 -9.92 2.72
CA ASN A 338 -20.07 -9.03 3.76
C ASN A 338 -19.49 -9.36 5.14
N LEU A 339 -19.26 -10.65 5.42
CA LEU A 339 -18.56 -11.09 6.63
C LEU A 339 -17.14 -10.49 6.67
N LEU A 340 -16.32 -10.76 5.66
CA LEU A 340 -14.94 -10.28 5.58
C LEU A 340 -14.85 -8.74 5.59
N LEU A 341 -15.82 -8.07 4.96
CA LEU A 341 -15.91 -6.61 5.01
C LEU A 341 -16.21 -6.12 6.42
N SER A 342 -17.20 -6.71 7.11
CA SER A 342 -17.54 -6.32 8.49
C SER A 342 -16.38 -6.55 9.46
N GLU A 343 -15.63 -7.64 9.29
CA GLU A 343 -14.46 -7.93 10.13
C GLU A 343 -13.32 -6.96 9.85
N LEU A 344 -13.06 -6.61 8.59
CA LEU A 344 -12.07 -5.59 8.29
C LEU A 344 -12.50 -4.21 8.81
N ASP A 345 -13.77 -3.84 8.64
CA ASP A 345 -14.32 -2.57 9.11
C ASP A 345 -14.17 -2.40 10.62
N SER A 346 -14.17 -3.51 11.35
CA SER A 346 -13.95 -3.54 12.79
C SER A 346 -12.54 -3.09 13.20
N VAL A 347 -11.53 -3.31 12.36
CA VAL A 347 -10.13 -2.90 12.64
C VAL A 347 -9.65 -1.73 11.80
N ARG A 348 -10.37 -1.35 10.74
CA ARG A 348 -10.02 -0.27 9.81
C ARG A 348 -10.00 1.11 10.50
N PRO A 349 -9.09 2.04 10.16
CA PRO A 349 -9.11 3.38 10.74
C PRO A 349 -10.18 4.23 10.03
N ASN A 350 -10.68 5.27 10.69
CA ASN A 350 -11.64 6.20 10.07
C ASN A 350 -11.05 6.97 8.89
N SER A 351 -9.72 7.12 8.88
CA SER A 351 -8.98 7.77 7.82
C SER A 351 -7.66 7.05 7.58
N TYR A 352 -7.24 7.04 6.32
CA TYR A 352 -5.95 6.49 5.89
C TYR A 352 -4.92 7.59 5.72
N LEU A 353 -3.67 7.27 6.02
CA LEU A 353 -2.52 8.13 5.75
C LEU A 353 -1.61 7.48 4.71
N ALA A 354 -0.91 8.29 3.92
CA ALA A 354 0.10 7.78 2.99
C ALA A 354 1.21 6.98 3.72
N ASP A 355 1.49 7.35 4.97
CA ASP A 355 2.46 6.67 5.85
C ASP A 355 1.91 5.35 6.44
N ASP A 356 0.67 4.95 6.14
CA ASP A 356 0.20 3.62 6.54
C ASP A 356 0.86 2.51 5.71
N ARG A 357 1.28 2.80 4.48
CA ARG A 357 1.78 1.79 3.55
C ARG A 357 3.10 1.13 3.94
N PRO A 358 4.16 1.87 4.35
CA PRO A 358 5.44 1.24 4.63
C PRO A 358 5.30 0.17 5.71
N THR A 359 5.86 -1.02 5.51
CA THR A 359 5.92 -2.06 6.54
C THR A 359 6.95 -1.72 7.62
N PHE A 360 8.03 -1.05 7.22
CA PHE A 360 9.12 -0.69 8.12
C PHE A 360 9.38 0.82 8.05
N GLN A 361 9.55 1.44 9.20
CA GLN A 361 10.11 2.79 9.34
C GLN A 361 11.59 2.78 8.94
N SER A 362 12.31 1.75 9.38
CA SER A 362 13.67 1.47 8.95
C SER A 362 13.89 -0.05 8.82
N TYR A 363 14.50 -0.47 7.71
CA TYR A 363 14.69 -1.89 7.42
C TYR A 363 16.17 -2.26 7.33
N ASN A 364 16.54 -3.30 8.08
CA ASN A 364 17.85 -3.93 8.01
C ASN A 364 17.67 -5.45 7.84
N PRO A 365 18.01 -6.02 6.66
CA PRO A 365 17.76 -7.44 6.40
C PRO A 365 18.53 -8.36 7.33
N ILE A 366 19.69 -7.95 7.85
CA ILE A 366 20.57 -8.79 8.68
C ILE A 366 20.55 -8.41 10.17
N GLY A 367 19.68 -7.48 10.56
CA GLY A 367 19.67 -6.97 11.93
C GLY A 367 18.35 -6.34 12.30
N PHE A 368 18.40 -5.43 13.27
CA PHE A 368 17.21 -4.78 13.80
C PHE A 368 16.46 -3.98 12.72
N SER A 369 15.16 -4.24 12.59
CA SER A 369 14.25 -3.48 11.72
C SER A 369 13.15 -2.82 12.54
N GLU A 370 12.97 -1.52 12.36
CA GLU A 370 11.91 -0.77 13.02
C GLU A 370 10.64 -0.87 12.19
N TRP A 371 9.62 -1.54 12.72
CA TRP A 371 8.29 -1.58 12.13
C TRP A 371 7.69 -0.19 12.07
N SER A 372 6.96 0.11 11.00
CA SER A 372 6.24 1.39 10.94
C SER A 372 5.08 1.36 11.94
N GLN A 373 4.79 2.50 12.54
CA GLN A 373 3.60 2.71 13.36
C GLN A 373 2.39 3.03 12.47
N SER A 374 2.13 2.14 11.51
CA SER A 374 0.99 2.26 10.59
C SER A 374 -0.22 1.50 11.10
N TRP A 375 -1.39 1.84 10.57
CA TRP A 375 -2.59 1.02 10.79
C TRP A 375 -2.37 -0.45 10.44
N PHE A 376 -1.80 -0.74 9.26
CA PHE A 376 -1.61 -2.13 8.85
C PHE A 376 -0.75 -2.91 9.84
N ASN A 377 0.30 -2.30 10.39
CA ASN A 377 1.17 -2.98 11.34
C ASN A 377 0.60 -3.11 12.75
N GLY A 378 -0.32 -2.22 13.13
CA GLY A 378 -1.05 -2.36 14.38
C GLY A 378 -2.16 -3.40 14.28
N ALA A 379 -2.92 -3.40 13.18
CA ALA A 379 -4.04 -4.30 12.95
C ALA A 379 -3.60 -5.72 12.54
N PHE A 380 -2.45 -5.88 11.89
CA PHE A 380 -2.03 -7.15 11.32
C PHE A 380 -0.59 -7.52 11.69
N ASP A 381 -0.35 -8.82 11.85
CA ASP A 381 1.00 -9.36 11.99
C ASP A 381 1.54 -9.88 10.65
N PHE A 382 2.66 -9.32 10.22
CA PHE A 382 3.37 -9.72 9.01
C PHE A 382 4.71 -10.42 9.31
N SER A 383 4.93 -10.85 10.56
CA SER A 383 6.17 -11.49 11.01
C SER A 383 6.46 -12.81 10.28
N GLY A 384 5.41 -13.53 9.85
CA GLY A 384 5.51 -14.77 9.08
C GLY A 384 5.93 -14.61 7.61
N ILE A 385 6.31 -13.40 7.19
CA ILE A 385 6.79 -13.11 5.84
C ILE A 385 8.30 -12.87 5.90
N ALA A 386 9.04 -13.52 5.01
CA ALA A 386 10.47 -13.29 4.85
C ALA A 386 10.73 -12.04 4.00
N TRP A 387 11.23 -10.97 4.63
CA TRP A 387 11.34 -9.64 4.02
C TRP A 387 12.72 -9.32 3.40
N ASP A 388 13.69 -10.21 3.56
CA ASP A 388 15.11 -9.97 3.27
C ASP A 388 15.48 -9.98 1.79
N ALA A 389 14.57 -10.46 0.95
CA ALA A 389 14.73 -10.48 -0.49
C ALA A 389 13.45 -9.97 -1.19
N HIS A 390 13.48 -9.86 -2.51
CA HIS A 390 12.29 -9.53 -3.31
C HIS A 390 11.32 -10.71 -3.36
N GLU A 391 11.90 -11.89 -3.35
CA GLU A 391 11.31 -13.21 -3.31
C GLU A 391 10.75 -13.46 -1.91
N ALA A 392 9.62 -12.83 -1.58
CA ALA A 392 9.01 -13.00 -0.28
C ALA A 392 8.57 -14.45 -0.08
N GLY A 393 8.93 -15.04 1.07
CA GLY A 393 8.48 -16.37 1.47
C GLY A 393 7.44 -16.24 2.58
N THR A 394 6.32 -16.96 2.45
CA THR A 394 5.20 -16.84 3.41
C THR A 394 5.03 -18.14 4.20
N ALA A 395 5.08 -18.06 5.53
CA ALA A 395 4.93 -19.22 6.40
C ALA A 395 3.50 -19.78 6.42
N ILE A 396 3.34 -21.02 5.99
CA ILE A 396 2.06 -21.77 6.05
C ILE A 396 2.10 -22.90 7.08
N THR A 397 3.30 -23.25 7.56
CA THR A 397 3.53 -24.03 8.78
C THR A 397 4.73 -23.42 9.51
N ARG A 398 5.13 -23.99 10.65
CA ARG A 398 6.37 -23.56 11.34
C ARG A 398 7.63 -23.88 10.53
N CYS A 399 7.64 -24.95 9.76
CA CYS A 399 8.82 -25.43 9.05
C CYS A 399 8.74 -25.23 7.53
N HIS A 400 7.67 -24.65 7.00
CA HIS A 400 7.44 -24.53 5.56
C HIS A 400 6.94 -23.15 5.17
N ILE A 401 7.53 -22.64 4.09
CA ILE A 401 7.08 -21.44 3.41
C ILE A 401 6.60 -21.77 1.99
N VAL A 402 5.68 -20.96 1.48
CA VAL A 402 5.32 -20.92 0.06
C VAL A 402 5.90 -19.67 -0.59
N ILE A 403 6.29 -19.82 -1.85
CA ILE A 403 6.86 -18.76 -2.69
C ILE A 403 6.55 -19.05 -4.16
N ALA A 404 6.67 -18.05 -5.04
CA ALA A 404 6.59 -18.27 -6.48
C ALA A 404 7.75 -19.16 -6.95
N ASP A 405 7.47 -20.17 -7.78
CA ASP A 405 8.47 -21.16 -8.23
C ASP A 405 9.58 -20.51 -9.08
N HIS A 406 9.22 -19.57 -9.97
CA HIS A 406 10.21 -18.80 -10.74
C HIS A 406 11.09 -17.86 -9.92
N PHE A 407 10.75 -17.64 -8.64
CA PHE A 407 11.51 -16.85 -7.66
C PHE A 407 11.90 -17.70 -6.45
N GLU A 408 12.18 -18.98 -6.69
CA GLU A 408 12.71 -19.84 -5.65
C GLU A 408 13.98 -19.25 -5.00
N ARG A 409 14.15 -19.56 -3.72
CA ARG A 409 15.27 -19.08 -2.91
C ARG A 409 16.27 -20.18 -2.63
N SER A 410 17.52 -19.80 -2.44
CA SER A 410 18.54 -20.68 -1.85
C SER A 410 19.25 -19.99 -0.71
N GLY A 411 19.63 -20.76 0.30
CA GLY A 411 20.40 -20.27 1.44
C GLY A 411 19.53 -19.60 2.51
N ALA A 412 20.01 -18.47 3.05
CA ALA A 412 19.41 -17.85 4.21
C ALA A 412 18.06 -17.19 3.89
N VAL A 413 17.09 -17.40 4.79
CA VAL A 413 15.78 -16.74 4.82
C VAL A 413 15.65 -16.04 6.15
N ARG A 414 15.16 -14.79 6.14
CA ARG A 414 15.08 -13.99 7.37
C ARG A 414 13.71 -13.41 7.57
N PHE A 415 13.24 -13.59 8.79
CA PHE A 415 11.99 -13.08 9.31
C PHE A 415 12.32 -12.02 10.36
N HIS A 416 11.41 -11.07 10.52
CA HIS A 416 11.56 -10.02 11.52
C HIS A 416 10.42 -10.14 12.50
N ARG A 417 10.74 -10.24 13.79
CA ARG A 417 9.76 -10.11 14.85
C ARG A 417 9.23 -8.68 14.89
N LYS A 418 8.05 -8.50 15.46
CA LYS A 418 7.46 -7.17 15.68
C LYS A 418 8.30 -6.26 16.60
N ASP A 419 9.14 -6.85 17.45
CA ASP A 419 10.14 -6.12 18.23
C ASP A 419 11.37 -5.67 17.43
N GLY A 420 11.40 -6.01 16.14
CA GLY A 420 12.46 -5.67 15.20
C GLY A 420 13.63 -6.63 15.16
N THR A 421 13.71 -7.61 16.06
CA THR A 421 14.76 -8.63 16.03
C THR A 421 14.61 -9.55 14.82
N VAL A 422 15.74 -10.03 14.31
CA VAL A 422 15.79 -10.92 13.15
C VAL A 422 15.87 -12.38 13.60
N PHE A 423 15.09 -13.23 12.96
CA PHE A 423 15.27 -14.68 12.98
C PHE A 423 15.79 -15.12 11.62
N GLN A 424 16.95 -15.77 11.61
CA GLN A 424 17.56 -16.30 10.39
C GLN A 424 17.45 -17.82 10.40
N THR A 425 16.95 -18.35 9.29
CA THR A 425 16.88 -19.78 8.97
C THR A 425 17.48 -20.02 7.59
N ALA A 426 17.55 -21.26 7.13
CA ALA A 426 17.98 -21.60 5.77
C ALA A 426 16.96 -22.50 5.08
N THR A 427 16.87 -22.41 3.76
CA THR A 427 16.10 -23.37 2.97
C THR A 427 16.86 -24.69 2.90
N ALA A 428 16.20 -25.77 3.31
CA ALA A 428 16.80 -27.11 3.38
C ALA A 428 16.39 -27.98 2.19
N GLU A 429 15.09 -27.99 1.87
CA GLU A 429 14.52 -28.81 0.80
C GLU A 429 13.38 -28.05 0.10
N ARG A 430 13.07 -28.43 -1.15
CA ARG A 430 12.00 -27.81 -1.94
C ARG A 430 11.17 -28.85 -2.69
N ARG A 431 9.92 -28.51 -2.97
CA ARG A 431 8.98 -29.27 -3.79
C ARG A 431 8.11 -28.33 -4.61
N ALA A 432 8.25 -28.36 -5.93
CA ALA A 432 7.43 -27.54 -6.83
C ALA A 432 6.07 -28.22 -6.97
N LEU A 433 4.98 -27.45 -7.06
CA LEU A 433 3.66 -28.06 -7.17
C LEU A 433 3.43 -28.74 -8.53
N ALA A 434 4.23 -28.40 -9.54
CA ALA A 434 4.27 -29.09 -10.83
C ALA A 434 4.62 -30.58 -10.69
N ASP A 435 5.42 -30.96 -9.68
CA ASP A 435 5.79 -32.35 -9.39
C ASP A 435 4.57 -33.20 -8.95
N PHE A 436 3.50 -32.53 -8.49
CA PHE A 436 2.24 -33.12 -8.04
C PHE A 436 1.12 -32.95 -9.07
N GLY A 437 1.47 -32.66 -10.32
CA GLY A 437 0.50 -32.47 -11.41
C GLY A 437 -0.23 -31.12 -11.39
N ILE A 438 0.15 -30.21 -10.49
CA ILE A 438 -0.42 -28.87 -10.38
C ILE A 438 0.53 -27.86 -11.03
N ASN A 439 0.28 -27.52 -12.31
CA ASN A 439 1.06 -26.50 -13.02
C ASN A 439 0.65 -25.09 -12.57
N ARG A 440 1.05 -24.76 -11.34
CA ARG A 440 0.95 -23.44 -10.72
C ARG A 440 2.35 -23.05 -10.29
N ASP A 441 2.69 -21.79 -10.51
CA ASP A 441 3.99 -21.21 -10.22
C ASP A 441 4.18 -21.00 -8.70
N VAL A 442 4.18 -22.11 -7.95
CA VAL A 442 4.35 -22.16 -6.49
C VAL A 442 5.30 -23.30 -6.15
N VAL A 443 6.17 -23.04 -5.19
CA VAL A 443 7.05 -24.04 -4.58
C VAL A 443 6.90 -23.99 -3.07
N VAL A 444 6.87 -25.16 -2.44
CA VAL A 444 6.97 -25.31 -0.98
C VAL A 444 8.43 -25.51 -0.63
N MET A 445 8.91 -24.75 0.35
CA MET A 445 10.28 -24.87 0.84
C MET A 445 10.28 -25.18 2.33
N ARG A 446 11.07 -26.19 2.73
CA ARG A 446 11.37 -26.45 4.14
C ARG A 446 12.44 -25.47 4.61
N ILE A 447 12.21 -24.87 5.78
CA ILE A 447 13.17 -24.03 6.49
C ILE A 447 13.70 -24.75 7.74
N ASP A 448 15.00 -24.59 8.01
CA ASP A 448 15.67 -25.21 9.15
C ASP A 448 16.73 -24.24 9.76
N PRO A 449 16.61 -23.85 11.05
CA PRO A 449 15.56 -24.23 12.01
C PRO A 449 14.17 -23.71 11.64
N CYS A 450 13.14 -24.40 12.10
CA CYS A 450 11.75 -23.95 11.98
C CYS A 450 11.50 -22.63 12.72
N LEU A 451 10.44 -21.92 12.33
CA LEU A 451 10.02 -20.69 12.98
C LEU A 451 9.67 -20.93 14.46
N PRO A 452 10.21 -20.10 15.37
CA PRO A 452 9.76 -20.05 16.76
C PRO A 452 8.26 -19.71 16.88
N SER A 453 7.65 -20.05 18.03
CA SER A 453 6.20 -19.95 18.27
C SER A 453 5.61 -18.52 18.20
N ASP A 454 6.45 -17.51 18.34
CA ASP A 454 6.08 -16.09 18.32
C ASP A 454 5.98 -15.49 16.91
N PHE A 455 6.36 -16.23 15.87
CA PHE A 455 6.08 -15.85 14.48
C PHE A 455 4.65 -16.22 14.07
N THR A 456 4.05 -15.43 13.19
CA THR A 456 2.76 -15.78 12.61
C THR A 456 2.93 -16.89 11.56
N VAL A 457 2.00 -17.85 11.57
CA VAL A 457 1.79 -18.85 10.52
C VAL A 457 0.41 -18.61 9.95
N TYR A 458 0.32 -18.38 8.63
CA TYR A 458 -0.95 -17.99 8.02
C TYR A 458 -1.77 -19.21 7.63
N PRO A 459 -3.02 -19.35 8.10
CA PRO A 459 -3.92 -20.37 7.60
C PRO A 459 -4.30 -20.09 6.14
N LEU A 460 -4.82 -21.12 5.46
CA LEU A 460 -5.45 -21.01 4.15
C LEU A 460 -6.98 -20.95 4.28
N LEU A 461 -7.66 -20.43 3.25
CA LEU A 461 -9.11 -20.57 3.13
C LEU A 461 -9.51 -22.03 2.91
N ASP A 462 -10.72 -22.40 3.29
CA ASP A 462 -11.27 -23.72 2.98
C ASP A 462 -11.48 -23.93 1.48
N GLY A 463 -11.16 -25.14 1.02
CA GLY A 463 -11.38 -25.56 -0.36
C GLY A 463 -12.84 -25.84 -0.71
N ALA A 464 -13.80 -25.20 -0.04
CA ALA A 464 -15.21 -25.47 -0.21
C ALA A 464 -15.71 -25.03 -1.59
N GLU A 465 -16.53 -25.88 -2.21
CA GLU A 465 -17.14 -25.57 -3.51
C GLU A 465 -17.93 -24.25 -3.45
N GLY A 466 -17.73 -23.39 -4.44
CA GLY A 466 -18.44 -22.12 -4.57
C GLY A 466 -17.95 -20.99 -3.65
N LEU A 467 -16.88 -21.18 -2.86
CA LEU A 467 -16.28 -20.08 -2.10
C LEU A 467 -15.67 -19.01 -3.03
N SER A 468 -15.06 -19.44 -4.13
CA SER A 468 -14.36 -18.58 -5.10
C SER A 468 -15.24 -17.44 -5.63
N SER A 469 -16.48 -17.73 -6.01
CA SER A 469 -17.42 -16.72 -6.53
C SER A 469 -17.89 -15.74 -5.45
N GLN A 470 -17.90 -16.15 -4.18
CA GLN A 470 -18.35 -15.32 -3.05
C GLN A 470 -17.27 -14.35 -2.55
N LEU A 471 -16.01 -14.55 -2.95
CA LEU A 471 -14.89 -13.69 -2.58
C LEU A 471 -14.78 -12.43 -3.45
N VAL A 472 -15.37 -12.40 -4.65
CA VAL A 472 -15.26 -11.23 -5.52
C VAL A 472 -15.83 -9.98 -4.83
N GLY A 473 -15.03 -8.93 -4.76
CA GLY A 473 -15.33 -7.70 -4.05
C GLY A 473 -15.07 -7.73 -2.54
N ALA A 474 -14.59 -8.84 -1.99
CA ALA A 474 -14.12 -8.90 -0.60
C ALA A 474 -12.81 -8.12 -0.43
N PRO A 475 -12.53 -7.55 0.76
CA PRO A 475 -11.26 -6.87 1.00
C PRO A 475 -10.05 -7.80 0.84
N LEU A 476 -8.97 -7.24 0.31
CA LEU A 476 -7.73 -7.94 0.00
C LEU A 476 -6.55 -7.10 0.50
N ILE A 477 -5.69 -7.69 1.33
CA ILE A 477 -4.48 -7.05 1.86
C ILE A 477 -3.28 -7.68 1.17
N ASN A 478 -2.46 -6.87 0.51
CA ASN A 478 -1.30 -7.34 -0.24
C ASN A 478 -0.03 -6.78 0.36
N THR A 479 1.06 -7.56 0.29
CA THR A 479 2.40 -7.01 0.49
C THR A 479 3.08 -6.73 -0.84
N HIS A 480 4.03 -5.82 -0.81
CA HIS A 480 4.77 -5.39 -1.98
C HIS A 480 6.24 -5.12 -1.62
N TYR A 481 7.08 -5.27 -2.63
CA TYR A 481 8.42 -4.74 -2.68
C TYR A 481 8.48 -3.66 -3.77
N PRO A 482 7.92 -2.46 -3.53
CA PRO A 482 8.03 -1.37 -4.49
C PRO A 482 9.50 -0.95 -4.73
N PHE A 483 9.75 -0.41 -5.92
CA PHE A 483 11.05 0.11 -6.32
C PHE A 483 11.63 1.07 -5.28
N GLY A 484 12.84 0.76 -4.80
CA GLY A 484 13.56 1.57 -3.82
C GLY A 484 13.78 0.94 -2.45
N ASN A 485 13.61 -0.39 -2.34
CA ASN A 485 13.79 -1.17 -1.11
C ASN A 485 12.85 -0.76 0.02
N ILE A 486 11.69 -0.21 -0.31
CA ILE A 486 10.62 0.01 0.65
C ILE A 486 9.78 -1.26 0.62
N ARG A 487 9.47 -1.83 1.78
CA ARG A 487 8.43 -2.85 1.90
C ARG A 487 7.13 -2.12 2.16
N ALA A 488 6.10 -2.45 1.41
CA ALA A 488 4.83 -1.76 1.51
C ALA A 488 3.69 -2.76 1.61
N ILE A 489 2.60 -2.30 2.20
CA ILE A 489 1.34 -3.00 2.29
C ILE A 489 0.33 -2.18 1.48
N SER A 490 -0.60 -2.86 0.82
CA SER A 490 -1.72 -2.22 0.17
C SER A 490 -3.03 -2.91 0.51
N ALA A 491 -4.13 -2.17 0.41
CA ALA A 491 -5.48 -2.69 0.56
C ALA A 491 -6.26 -2.48 -0.74
N ARG A 492 -6.94 -3.52 -1.20
CA ARG A 492 -7.76 -3.57 -2.42
C ARG A 492 -8.97 -4.46 -2.18
N VAL A 493 -9.71 -4.76 -3.25
CA VAL A 493 -10.70 -5.84 -3.22
C VAL A 493 -10.25 -6.97 -4.15
N VAL A 494 -10.77 -8.17 -3.94
CA VAL A 494 -10.67 -9.28 -4.89
C VAL A 494 -11.40 -8.87 -6.17
N GLY A 495 -10.69 -8.80 -7.29
CA GLY A 495 -11.25 -8.44 -8.59
C GLY A 495 -11.82 -9.64 -9.35
N TYR A 496 -11.17 -10.79 -9.22
CA TYR A 496 -11.60 -12.05 -9.82
C TYR A 496 -11.03 -13.24 -9.04
N VAL A 497 -11.72 -14.39 -9.16
CA VAL A 497 -11.25 -15.68 -8.65
C VAL A 497 -11.53 -16.75 -9.68
N GLY A 498 -10.49 -17.51 -10.02
CA GLY A 498 -10.56 -18.76 -10.78
C GLY A 498 -9.47 -19.68 -10.23
N THR A 499 -8.65 -20.25 -11.12
CA THR A 499 -7.42 -20.93 -10.69
C THR A 499 -6.36 -19.97 -10.15
N TYR A 500 -6.52 -18.68 -10.47
CA TYR A 500 -5.78 -17.56 -9.94
C TYR A 500 -6.73 -16.61 -9.24
N LEU A 501 -6.23 -15.91 -8.23
CA LEU A 501 -6.89 -14.78 -7.58
C LEU A 501 -6.08 -13.53 -7.86
N GLY A 502 -6.78 -12.46 -8.24
CA GLY A 502 -6.18 -11.15 -8.45
C GLY A 502 -7.00 -10.05 -7.79
N GLY A 503 -6.32 -8.97 -7.42
CA GLY A 503 -7.00 -7.76 -6.94
C GLY A 503 -7.79 -7.06 -8.06
N GLY A 504 -8.63 -6.11 -7.69
CA GLY A 504 -9.32 -5.20 -8.60
C GLY A 504 -9.25 -3.74 -8.15
N PRO A 505 -9.63 -2.79 -9.02
CA PRO A 505 -9.85 -1.40 -8.61
C PRO A 505 -11.00 -1.33 -7.60
N THR A 506 -10.95 -0.34 -6.70
CA THR A 506 -11.98 -0.18 -5.67
C THR A 506 -12.05 1.26 -5.16
N THR A 507 -13.24 1.64 -4.70
CA THR A 507 -13.50 2.86 -3.93
C THR A 507 -13.55 2.59 -2.43
N LEU A 508 -13.50 1.32 -2.00
CA LEU A 508 -13.50 0.93 -0.59
C LEU A 508 -12.27 1.45 0.16
N PHE A 509 -11.15 1.51 -0.55
CA PHE A 509 -9.88 2.05 -0.05
C PHE A 509 -9.51 3.28 -0.86
N PRO A 510 -8.97 4.33 -0.22
CA PRO A 510 -8.53 5.50 -0.96
C PRO A 510 -7.25 5.17 -1.76
N PRO A 511 -6.98 5.87 -2.88
CA PRO A 511 -5.86 5.55 -3.77
C PRO A 511 -4.50 5.50 -3.09
N GLU A 512 -4.32 6.25 -2.00
CA GLU A 512 -3.06 6.37 -1.25
C GLU A 512 -2.60 5.06 -0.63
N VAL A 513 -3.52 4.15 -0.28
CA VAL A 513 -3.22 2.83 0.30
C VAL A 513 -3.36 1.69 -0.72
N GLN A 514 -3.67 2.01 -1.97
CA GLN A 514 -3.64 1.06 -3.07
C GLN A 514 -2.24 1.02 -3.70
N SER A 515 -1.83 -0.14 -4.19
CA SER A 515 -0.60 -0.29 -4.97
C SER A 515 -0.79 -1.33 -6.05
N ASP A 516 -0.24 -1.09 -7.24
CA ASP A 516 -0.10 -2.14 -8.24
C ASP A 516 1.08 -3.05 -7.86
N ALA A 517 1.01 -4.29 -8.30
CA ALA A 517 2.17 -5.17 -8.22
C ALA A 517 3.18 -4.74 -9.28
N VAL A 518 4.44 -4.63 -8.88
CA VAL A 518 5.54 -4.27 -9.77
C VAL A 518 6.47 -5.46 -10.02
N ALA A 519 7.33 -5.34 -11.02
CA ALA A 519 8.36 -6.34 -11.27
C ALA A 519 9.24 -6.52 -10.01
N GLY A 520 9.36 -7.76 -9.55
CA GLY A 520 10.02 -8.11 -8.29
C GLY A 520 9.07 -8.31 -7.10
N ASP A 521 7.76 -8.17 -7.30
CA ASP A 521 6.77 -8.49 -6.26
C ASP A 521 6.39 -9.99 -6.20
N SER A 522 6.86 -10.84 -7.13
CA SER A 522 6.50 -12.27 -7.06
C SER A 522 6.98 -12.91 -5.75
N GLY A 523 6.19 -13.82 -5.20
CA GLY A 523 6.36 -14.35 -3.85
C GLY A 523 5.62 -13.55 -2.77
N ASN A 524 5.25 -12.28 -3.02
CA ASN A 524 4.48 -11.52 -2.04
C ASN A 524 3.08 -12.10 -1.85
N PRO A 525 2.62 -12.26 -0.60
CA PRO A 525 1.29 -12.79 -0.32
C PRO A 525 0.15 -11.79 -0.50
N SER A 526 -1.03 -12.34 -0.76
CA SER A 526 -2.32 -11.69 -0.62
C SER A 526 -3.12 -12.36 0.50
N PHE A 527 -3.83 -11.55 1.28
CA PHE A 527 -4.58 -12.00 2.44
C PHE A 527 -6.02 -11.48 2.43
N VAL A 528 -6.91 -12.22 3.06
CA VAL A 528 -8.15 -11.68 3.63
C VAL A 528 -8.02 -11.62 5.15
N TYR A 529 -8.84 -10.81 5.83
CA TYR A 529 -8.85 -10.71 7.29
C TYR A 529 -10.13 -11.36 7.84
N HIS A 530 -9.97 -12.27 8.81
CA HIS A 530 -11.07 -13.01 9.42
C HIS A 530 -10.71 -13.45 10.83
N ASP A 531 -11.64 -13.36 11.78
CA ASP A 531 -11.45 -13.81 13.17
C ASP A 531 -10.11 -13.36 13.79
N GLY A 532 -9.73 -12.08 13.59
CA GLY A 532 -8.54 -11.51 14.23
C GLY A 532 -7.22 -11.79 13.51
N GLN A 533 -7.21 -12.50 12.39
CA GLN A 533 -5.98 -12.95 11.72
C GLN A 533 -6.02 -12.76 10.20
N LEU A 534 -4.83 -12.70 9.60
CA LEU A 534 -4.68 -12.76 8.15
C LEU A 534 -4.76 -14.22 7.67
N ILE A 535 -5.60 -14.48 6.67
CA ILE A 535 -5.70 -15.75 5.97
C ILE A 535 -5.04 -15.60 4.61
N LEU A 536 -4.06 -16.45 4.30
CA LEU A 536 -3.36 -16.43 3.02
C LEU A 536 -4.28 -16.96 1.91
N VAL A 537 -4.51 -16.14 0.88
CA VAL A 537 -5.40 -16.49 -0.24
C VAL A 537 -4.70 -16.65 -1.58
N SER A 538 -3.50 -16.06 -1.73
CA SER A 538 -2.70 -16.15 -2.95
C SER A 538 -1.24 -15.73 -2.68
N THR A 539 -0.34 -16.14 -3.57
CA THR A 539 1.04 -15.64 -3.66
C THR A 539 1.25 -15.07 -5.06
N PHE A 540 1.71 -13.83 -5.17
CA PHE A 540 1.94 -13.17 -6.45
C PHE A 540 2.89 -13.97 -7.35
N THR A 541 2.42 -14.25 -8.56
CA THR A 541 3.22 -14.84 -9.65
C THR A 541 3.24 -13.93 -10.87
N TYR A 542 2.26 -13.01 -10.96
CA TYR A 542 2.15 -12.03 -12.03
C TYR A 542 1.81 -10.64 -11.48
N GLY A 543 2.28 -9.60 -12.18
CA GLY A 543 2.01 -8.20 -11.88
C GLY A 543 2.32 -7.31 -13.09
N GLY A 544 2.20 -6.00 -12.93
CA GLY A 544 2.43 -5.02 -13.99
C GLY A 544 1.57 -3.76 -13.84
N PRO A 545 1.80 -2.71 -14.65
CA PRO A 545 0.97 -1.51 -14.63
C PRO A 545 -0.51 -1.87 -14.79
N GLY A 546 -1.36 -1.43 -13.85
CA GLY A 546 -2.79 -1.74 -13.83
C GLY A 546 -3.14 -3.15 -13.34
N ASN A 547 -2.15 -3.98 -13.01
CA ASN A 547 -2.36 -5.29 -12.39
C ASN A 547 -1.99 -5.20 -10.89
N PRO A 548 -2.98 -5.34 -10.00
CA PRO A 548 -2.78 -5.28 -8.54
C PRO A 548 -2.02 -6.47 -7.95
N GLY A 549 -1.54 -7.37 -8.80
CA GLY A 549 -0.94 -8.63 -8.41
C GLY A 549 -1.95 -9.75 -8.52
N SER A 550 -1.50 -10.87 -9.05
CA SER A 550 -2.30 -12.08 -9.16
C SER A 550 -1.44 -13.31 -9.00
N GLY A 551 -2.07 -14.37 -8.52
CA GLY A 551 -1.37 -15.58 -8.12
C GLY A 551 -2.30 -16.76 -7.93
N PRO A 552 -1.77 -17.98 -7.78
CA PRO A 552 -2.56 -19.18 -7.55
C PRO A 552 -3.48 -19.03 -6.33
N TYR A 553 -4.74 -19.41 -6.49
CA TYR A 553 -5.75 -19.26 -5.43
C TYR A 553 -5.66 -20.41 -4.43
N TYR A 554 -5.29 -20.13 -3.18
CA TYR A 554 -5.11 -21.14 -2.13
C TYR A 554 -6.40 -21.72 -1.55
N GLY A 555 -7.57 -21.20 -1.92
CA GLY A 555 -8.84 -21.86 -1.65
C GLY A 555 -9.24 -22.91 -2.71
N ASP A 556 -8.35 -23.24 -3.66
CA ASP A 556 -8.56 -24.37 -4.57
C ASP A 556 -8.18 -25.70 -3.89
N LEU A 557 -9.11 -26.66 -3.87
CA LEU A 557 -8.91 -27.95 -3.19
C LEU A 557 -7.72 -28.74 -3.77
N SER A 558 -7.58 -28.77 -5.09
CA SER A 558 -6.50 -29.52 -5.75
C SER A 558 -5.12 -28.94 -5.44
N LEU A 559 -5.02 -27.61 -5.36
CA LEU A 559 -3.80 -26.92 -4.93
C LEU A 559 -3.46 -27.25 -3.47
N GLN A 560 -4.45 -27.28 -2.58
CA GLN A 560 -4.23 -27.65 -1.18
C GLN A 560 -3.77 -29.09 -1.00
N GLU A 561 -4.34 -30.03 -1.77
CA GLU A 561 -3.90 -31.42 -1.77
C GLU A 561 -2.44 -31.54 -2.21
N ALA A 562 -2.03 -30.82 -3.27
CA ALA A 562 -0.64 -30.76 -3.69
C ALA A 562 0.27 -30.11 -2.64
N LEU A 563 -0.17 -29.05 -1.95
CA LEU A 563 0.58 -28.45 -0.84
C LEU A 563 0.79 -29.46 0.31
N ARG A 564 -0.26 -30.22 0.69
CA ARG A 564 -0.15 -31.25 1.74
C ARG A 564 0.83 -32.35 1.32
N ALA A 565 0.74 -32.82 0.08
CA ALA A 565 1.65 -33.83 -0.46
C ALA A 565 3.10 -33.32 -0.48
N ALA A 566 3.33 -32.09 -0.94
CA ALA A 566 4.63 -31.45 -0.95
C ALA A 566 5.22 -31.36 0.47
N ILE A 567 4.46 -30.88 1.45
CA ILE A 567 4.90 -30.80 2.86
C ILE A 567 5.22 -32.18 3.43
N ALA A 568 4.41 -33.20 3.13
CA ALA A 568 4.64 -34.56 3.60
C ALA A 568 5.94 -35.18 3.04
N GLU A 569 6.38 -34.78 1.85
CA GLU A 569 7.65 -35.25 1.25
C GLU A 569 8.90 -34.56 1.81
N ILE A 570 8.77 -33.38 2.39
CA ILE A 570 9.87 -32.61 2.97
C ILE A 570 9.57 -32.22 4.42
N PRO A 571 9.29 -33.18 5.32
CA PRO A 571 8.81 -32.88 6.65
C PRO A 571 9.83 -32.05 7.44
N GLY A 572 9.33 -31.17 8.30
CA GLY A 572 10.12 -30.49 9.31
C GLY A 572 10.92 -31.48 10.14
N SER A 573 12.16 -31.14 10.47
CA SER A 573 12.89 -31.86 11.51
C SER A 573 12.03 -31.81 12.77
N ALA A 574 11.63 -32.99 13.29
CA ALA A 574 11.07 -33.04 14.63
C ALA A 574 12.10 -32.36 15.53
N SER A 575 11.76 -31.21 16.10
CA SER A 575 12.64 -30.51 17.01
C SER A 575 13.07 -31.53 18.05
N ALA A 576 14.38 -31.75 18.21
CA ALA A 576 14.90 -32.51 19.33
C ALA A 576 14.45 -31.75 20.60
N SER A 577 13.33 -32.20 21.17
CA SER A 577 12.63 -31.61 22.31
C SER A 577 13.52 -31.50 23.53
#